data_AF-A0A1F7VBH0-F1
#
_entry.id   AF-A0A1F7VBH0-F1
#
_cell.length_a   1.000
_cell.length_b   1.000
_cell.length_c   1.000
_cell.angle_alpha   90.00
_cell.angle_beta   90.00
_cell.angle_gamma   90.00
#
_symmetry.space_group_name_H-M   'P 1'
#
loop_
_entity.id
_entity.type
_entity.pdbx_description
1 polymer ?
#
loop_
_entity_poly.entity_id
_entity_poly.type
_entity_poly.pdbx_seq_one_letter_code
_entity_poly.pdbx_strand_id
1 'polypeptide(L)'
;MKRDHLQKAFSIIELIVVIGIIAVLATIVAVATSSVRIKVRDQARMTDLNNIYRFLGTAGGSSIASYWPDSIPNEDDLNVLIDAWKSKFNSNLFSQPPHDPRAATQSKSGYRYRYDSGNVVIYANLEKKDTPATLSFSEPTPAGGRGVFIGTGPWTSGVNGTDRYYQVSN
;
A
#
# COMPACT_ATOMS: atom_id res chain seq x y z
N MET A 1 -17.10 6.15 68.58
CA MET A 1 -17.67 7.20 67.71
C MET A 1 -17.33 6.85 66.27
N LYS A 2 -18.25 6.18 65.54
CA LYS A 2 -18.04 5.76 64.14
C LYS A 2 -18.58 6.86 63.23
N ARG A 3 -17.75 7.36 62.30
CA ARG A 3 -18.15 8.32 61.27
C ARG A 3 -18.71 7.53 60.10
N ASP A 4 -19.99 7.69 59.82
CA ASP A 4 -20.62 7.10 58.64
C ASP A 4 -20.19 7.89 57.40
N HIS A 5 -19.35 7.26 56.57
CA HIS A 5 -18.96 7.80 55.28
C HIS A 5 -20.10 7.56 54.29
N LEU A 6 -20.94 8.59 54.07
CA LEU A 6 -21.89 8.60 52.97
C LEU A 6 -21.10 8.59 51.65
N GLN A 7 -21.02 7.43 50.99
CA GLN A 7 -20.51 7.35 49.63
C GLN A 7 -21.51 8.07 48.72
N LYS A 8 -21.10 9.22 48.17
CA LYS A 8 -21.90 9.96 47.21
C LYS A 8 -22.01 9.12 45.93
N ALA A 9 -23.20 8.58 45.67
CA ALA A 9 -23.50 7.95 44.40
C ALA A 9 -23.52 9.01 43.29
N PHE A 10 -22.98 8.64 42.13
CA PHE A 10 -22.95 9.49 40.93
C PHE A 10 -24.38 9.76 40.44
N SER A 11 -24.69 10.99 40.07
CA SER A 11 -26.00 11.37 39.56
C SER A 11 -26.20 10.89 38.13
N ILE A 12 -27.45 10.57 37.78
CA ILE A 12 -27.84 10.21 36.41
C ILE A 12 -27.47 11.31 35.41
N ILE A 13 -27.63 12.58 35.80
CA ILE A 13 -27.26 13.70 34.92
C ILE A 13 -25.76 13.75 34.67
N GLU A 14 -24.95 13.46 35.69
CA GLU A 14 -23.49 13.44 35.57
C GLU A 14 -23.05 12.32 34.62
N LEU A 15 -23.69 11.15 34.70
CA LEU A 15 -23.43 10.05 33.78
C LEU A 15 -23.79 10.41 32.33
N ILE A 16 -24.94 11.05 32.11
CA ILE A 16 -25.41 11.46 30.77
C ILE A 16 -24.48 12.52 30.15
N VAL A 17 -24.01 13.48 30.95
CA VAL A 17 -23.07 14.51 30.45
C VAL A 17 -21.74 13.89 30.06
N VAL A 18 -21.21 12.96 30.86
CA VAL A 18 -19.93 12.29 30.58
C VAL A 18 -20.00 11.48 29.28
N ILE A 19 -21.05 10.67 29.08
CA ILE A 19 -21.19 9.91 27.82
C ILE A 19 -21.35 10.84 26.62
N GLY A 20 -22.03 11.99 26.78
CA GLY A 20 -22.16 13.00 25.74
C GLY A 20 -20.80 13.59 25.34
N ILE A 21 -19.97 13.95 26.32
CA ILE A 21 -18.61 14.46 26.06
C ILE A 21 -17.75 13.39 25.38
N ILE A 22 -17.81 12.14 25.84
CA ILE A 22 -17.06 11.03 25.24
C ILE A 22 -17.47 10.81 23.78
N ALA A 23 -18.77 10.86 23.48
CA ALA A 23 -19.27 10.70 22.11
C ALA A 23 -18.72 11.79 21.18
N VAL A 24 -18.75 13.06 21.62
CA VAL A 24 -18.20 14.18 20.84
C VAL A 24 -16.70 14.00 20.61
N LEU A 25 -15.92 13.71 21.66
CA LEU A 25 -14.47 13.51 21.54
C LEU A 25 -14.14 12.33 20.60
N ALA A 26 -14.89 11.24 20.67
CA ALA A 26 -14.68 10.07 19.81
C ALA A 26 -14.86 10.41 18.33
N THR A 27 -15.86 11.24 17.97
CA THR A 27 -16.07 11.64 16.57
C THR A 27 -14.93 12.50 16.03
N ILE A 28 -14.42 13.45 16.83
CA ILE A 28 -13.28 14.30 16.44
C ILE A 28 -12.04 13.45 16.17
N VAL A 29 -11.75 12.49 17.06
CA VAL A 29 -10.60 11.56 16.92
C VAL A 29 -10.78 10.67 15.69
N ALA A 30 -11.99 10.18 15.41
CA ALA A 30 -12.27 9.36 14.24
C ALA A 30 -11.98 10.11 12.93
N VAL A 31 -12.43 11.36 12.81
CA VAL A 31 -12.16 12.19 11.62
C VAL A 31 -10.66 12.46 11.48
N ALA A 32 -9.98 12.85 12.57
CA ALA A 32 -8.55 13.17 12.55
C ALA A 32 -7.66 11.97 12.16
N THR A 33 -8.03 10.76 12.57
CA THR A 33 -7.23 9.54 12.29
C THR A 33 -7.45 8.98 10.88
N SER A 34 -8.54 9.33 10.20
CA SER A 34 -8.85 8.82 8.86
C SER A 34 -7.78 9.17 7.82
N SER A 35 -7.32 10.43 7.80
CA SER A 35 -6.29 10.93 6.89
C SER A 35 -4.90 10.32 7.19
N VAL A 36 -4.61 10.10 8.48
CA VAL A 36 -3.37 9.45 8.93
C VAL A 36 -3.31 8.00 8.45
N ARG A 37 -4.41 7.25 8.54
CA ARG A 37 -4.47 5.86 8.06
C ARG A 37 -4.19 5.76 6.56
N ILE A 38 -4.75 6.67 5.76
CA ILE A 38 -4.46 6.76 4.32
C ILE A 38 -2.96 6.96 4.09
N LYS A 39 -2.35 7.93 4.78
CA LYS A 39 -0.91 8.20 4.66
C LYS A 39 -0.05 7.00 5.04
N VAL A 40 -0.38 6.32 6.14
CA VAL A 40 0.37 5.14 6.60
C VAL A 40 0.29 4.00 5.58
N ARG A 41 -0.89 3.75 5.01
CA ARG A 41 -1.06 2.71 3.98
C ARG A 41 -0.30 3.06 2.71
N ASP A 42 -0.36 4.30 2.23
CA ASP A 42 0.42 4.73 1.07
C ASP A 42 1.94 4.61 1.32
N GLN A 43 2.40 4.93 2.52
CA GLN A 43 3.80 4.72 2.90
C GLN A 43 4.18 3.24 2.92
N ALA A 44 3.30 2.35 3.39
CA ALA A 44 3.52 0.91 3.32
C ALA A 44 3.65 0.44 1.87
N ARG A 45 2.75 0.87 0.96
CA ARG A 45 2.84 0.55 -0.48
C ARG A 45 4.17 0.98 -1.08
N MET A 46 4.59 2.22 -0.83
CA MET A 46 5.87 2.73 -1.31
C MET A 46 7.05 1.91 -0.76
N THR A 47 6.99 1.52 0.51
CA THR A 47 8.04 0.74 1.17
C THR A 47 8.13 -0.66 0.60
N ASP A 48 6.99 -1.35 0.42
CA ASP A 48 6.91 -2.66 -0.21
C ASP A 48 7.51 -2.66 -1.61
N LEU A 49 7.07 -1.73 -2.47
CA LEU A 49 7.55 -1.60 -3.84
C LEU A 49 9.07 -1.35 -3.90
N ASN A 50 9.59 -0.49 -3.02
CA ASN A 50 11.03 -0.24 -2.94
C ASN A 50 11.79 -1.50 -2.49
N ASN A 51 11.25 -2.29 -1.56
CA ASN A 51 11.90 -3.50 -1.06
C ASN A 51 11.88 -4.62 -2.10
N ILE A 52 10.76 -4.82 -2.80
CA ILE A 52 10.66 -5.78 -3.90
C ILE A 52 11.65 -5.40 -5.01
N TYR A 53 11.71 -4.12 -5.36
CA TYR A 53 12.62 -3.66 -6.40
C TYR A 53 14.10 -3.78 -5.99
N ARG A 54 14.44 -3.58 -4.72
CA ARG A 54 15.79 -3.86 -4.21
C ARG A 54 16.14 -5.33 -4.37
N PHE A 55 15.21 -6.23 -4.04
CA PHE A 55 15.41 -7.66 -4.25
C PHE A 55 15.70 -7.96 -5.74
N LEU A 56 14.93 -7.37 -6.65
CA LEU A 56 15.17 -7.45 -8.10
C LEU A 56 16.57 -6.99 -8.50
N GLY A 57 17.02 -5.85 -7.97
CA GLY A 57 18.37 -5.34 -8.22
C GLY A 57 19.47 -6.25 -7.67
N THR A 58 19.28 -6.86 -6.49
CA THR A 58 20.26 -7.78 -5.90
C THR A 58 20.25 -9.16 -6.55
N ALA A 59 19.07 -9.67 -6.95
CA ALA A 59 18.92 -10.97 -7.58
C ALA A 59 19.30 -10.93 -9.07
N GLY A 60 19.11 -9.79 -9.73
CA GLY A 60 19.33 -9.58 -11.15
C GLY A 60 20.79 -9.54 -11.61
N GLY A 61 21.77 -9.50 -10.70
CA GLY A 61 23.18 -9.41 -11.06
C GLY A 61 23.44 -8.28 -12.07
N SER A 62 23.87 -8.64 -13.28
CA SER A 62 24.17 -7.70 -14.38
C SER A 62 22.95 -7.24 -15.20
N SER A 63 21.80 -7.95 -15.18
CA SER A 63 20.58 -7.52 -15.87
C SER A 63 19.32 -8.25 -15.36
N ILE A 64 18.21 -7.52 -15.25
CA ILE A 64 16.90 -8.06 -14.85
C ILE A 64 16.45 -9.18 -15.80
N ALA A 65 16.74 -9.02 -17.11
CA ALA A 65 16.41 -10.00 -18.13
C ALA A 65 16.98 -11.42 -17.84
N SER A 66 18.18 -11.53 -17.28
CA SER A 66 18.81 -12.83 -17.00
C SER A 66 18.09 -13.65 -15.93
N TYR A 67 17.34 -12.99 -15.04
CA TYR A 67 16.66 -13.63 -13.91
C TYR A 67 15.14 -13.54 -14.01
N TRP A 68 14.63 -12.92 -15.07
CA TRP A 68 13.21 -12.85 -15.35
C TRP A 68 12.63 -14.26 -15.57
N PRO A 69 11.44 -14.60 -15.04
CA PRO A 69 10.80 -15.89 -15.31
C PRO A 69 10.31 -16.00 -16.76
N ASP A 70 10.61 -17.12 -17.44
CA ASP A 70 10.38 -17.27 -18.89
C ASP A 70 8.90 -17.53 -19.28
N SER A 71 8.03 -17.76 -18.31
CA SER A 71 6.64 -18.23 -18.54
C SER A 71 5.59 -17.42 -17.76
N ILE A 72 5.76 -16.10 -17.65
CA ILE A 72 4.76 -15.21 -17.06
C ILE A 72 4.32 -14.12 -18.05
N PRO A 73 3.09 -13.58 -17.91
CA PRO A 73 2.66 -12.43 -18.69
C PRO A 73 3.61 -11.22 -18.55
N ASN A 74 3.64 -10.34 -19.54
CA ASN A 74 4.40 -9.10 -19.44
C ASN A 74 3.77 -8.10 -18.46
N GLU A 75 2.51 -8.28 -18.04
CA GLU A 75 1.86 -7.46 -17.03
C GLU A 75 0.79 -8.28 -16.29
N ASP A 76 0.89 -8.34 -14.96
CA ASP A 76 -0.11 -8.97 -14.09
C ASP A 76 0.01 -8.45 -12.65
N ASP A 77 -0.73 -9.07 -11.73
CA ASP A 77 -0.58 -8.93 -10.28
C ASP A 77 0.78 -9.47 -9.82
N LEU A 78 1.35 -8.81 -8.80
CA LEU A 78 2.65 -9.18 -8.26
C LEU A 78 2.72 -10.63 -7.75
N ASN A 79 1.62 -11.22 -7.29
CA ASN A 79 1.60 -12.62 -6.85
C ASN A 79 2.06 -13.58 -7.97
N VAL A 80 1.72 -13.30 -9.23
CA VAL A 80 2.15 -14.11 -10.37
C VAL A 80 3.67 -14.10 -10.50
N LEU A 81 4.30 -12.93 -10.31
CA LEU A 81 5.74 -12.79 -10.35
C LEU A 81 6.40 -13.48 -9.14
N ILE A 82 5.84 -13.33 -7.94
CA ILE A 82 6.35 -13.96 -6.72
C ILE A 82 6.32 -15.49 -6.81
N ASP A 83 5.22 -16.07 -7.31
CA ASP A 83 5.10 -17.51 -7.48
C ASP A 83 6.09 -18.05 -8.53
N ALA A 84 6.27 -17.32 -9.62
CA ALA A 84 7.24 -17.69 -10.64
C ALA A 84 8.69 -17.63 -10.12
N TRP A 85 9.04 -16.65 -9.29
CA TRP A 85 10.34 -16.62 -8.63
C TRP A 85 10.51 -17.73 -7.61
N LYS A 86 9.48 -18.04 -6.82
CA LYS A 86 9.53 -19.16 -5.88
C LYS A 86 9.87 -20.46 -6.60
N SER A 87 9.28 -20.68 -7.77
CA SER A 87 9.60 -21.82 -8.63
C SER A 87 11.04 -21.76 -9.17
N LYS A 88 11.44 -20.63 -9.75
CA LYS A 88 12.77 -20.45 -10.38
C LYS A 88 13.93 -20.59 -9.38
N PHE A 89 13.78 -20.05 -8.16
CA PHE A 89 14.82 -20.08 -7.12
C PHE A 89 14.66 -21.22 -6.12
N ASN A 90 13.64 -22.07 -6.26
CA ASN A 90 13.29 -23.12 -5.32
C ASN A 90 13.33 -22.66 -3.84
N SER A 91 12.83 -21.44 -3.58
CA SER A 91 12.91 -20.80 -2.26
C SER A 91 11.77 -19.82 -2.03
N ASN A 92 11.34 -19.70 -0.77
CA ASN A 92 10.41 -18.64 -0.37
C ASN A 92 11.19 -17.34 -0.17
N LEU A 93 11.04 -16.41 -1.11
CA LEU A 93 11.73 -15.12 -1.08
C LEU A 93 11.21 -14.15 -0.02
N PHE A 94 9.95 -14.34 0.39
CA PHE A 94 9.27 -13.50 1.36
C PHE A 94 8.66 -14.38 2.45
N SER A 95 8.91 -14.05 3.72
CA SER A 95 8.22 -14.71 4.85
C SER A 95 6.72 -14.41 4.83
N GLN A 96 6.35 -13.21 4.39
CA GLN A 96 4.99 -12.84 4.03
C GLN A 96 5.04 -12.07 2.70
N PRO A 97 4.34 -12.52 1.66
CA PRO A 97 4.26 -11.80 0.40
C PRO A 97 3.74 -10.36 0.62
N PRO A 98 4.41 -9.35 0.04
CA PRO A 98 3.93 -7.97 0.09
C PRO A 98 2.54 -7.85 -0.55
N HIS A 99 1.66 -7.08 0.08
CA HIS A 99 0.31 -6.87 -0.39
C HIS A 99 -0.20 -5.49 0.01
N ASP A 100 -1.10 -4.94 -0.81
CA ASP A 100 -1.77 -3.68 -0.57
C ASP A 100 -2.59 -3.77 0.74
N PRO A 101 -2.38 -2.87 1.73
CA PRO A 101 -3.07 -2.93 3.01
C PRO A 101 -4.59 -2.75 2.98
N ARG A 102 -5.18 -2.44 1.82
CA ARG A 102 -6.62 -2.22 1.63
C ARG A 102 -7.19 -3.00 0.45
N ALA A 103 -6.51 -3.01 -0.70
CA ALA A 103 -7.02 -3.54 -1.95
C ALA A 103 -6.63 -5.01 -2.20
N ALA A 104 -5.79 -5.61 -1.34
CA ALA A 104 -5.43 -7.00 -1.47
C ALA A 104 -6.63 -7.93 -1.23
N THR A 105 -6.61 -9.07 -1.90
CA THR A 105 -7.58 -10.17 -1.73
C THR A 105 -6.83 -11.49 -1.54
N GLN A 106 -7.55 -12.59 -1.41
CA GLN A 106 -6.92 -13.91 -1.27
C GLN A 106 -6.03 -14.29 -2.48
N SER A 107 -6.34 -13.80 -3.68
CA SER A 107 -5.62 -14.13 -4.91
C SER A 107 -4.81 -12.98 -5.50
N LYS A 108 -5.06 -11.74 -5.08
CA LYS A 108 -4.42 -10.54 -5.64
C LYS A 108 -3.69 -9.77 -4.55
N SER A 109 -2.41 -9.47 -4.79
CA SER A 109 -1.61 -8.62 -3.91
C SER A 109 -2.12 -7.18 -3.89
N GLY A 110 -2.78 -6.70 -4.96
CA GLY A 110 -3.10 -5.29 -5.13
C GLY A 110 -1.92 -4.45 -5.63
N TYR A 111 -0.76 -5.09 -5.83
CA TYR A 111 0.39 -4.56 -6.54
C TYR A 111 0.49 -5.21 -7.92
N ARG A 112 1.10 -4.50 -8.87
CA ARG A 112 1.23 -5.00 -10.23
C ARG A 112 2.64 -4.76 -10.75
N TYR A 113 3.03 -5.58 -11.73
CA TYR A 113 4.27 -5.40 -12.47
C TYR A 113 3.97 -5.23 -13.95
N ARG A 114 4.88 -4.59 -14.66
CA ARG A 114 4.96 -4.58 -16.11
C ARG A 114 6.42 -4.77 -16.52
N TYR A 115 6.66 -5.69 -17.44
CA TYR A 115 7.95 -6.02 -18.00
C TYR A 115 7.97 -5.71 -19.49
N ASP A 116 9.01 -5.03 -19.93
CA ASP A 116 9.25 -4.73 -21.33
C ASP A 116 10.75 -4.66 -21.59
N SER A 117 11.21 -5.40 -22.60
CA SER A 117 12.55 -5.25 -23.17
C SER A 117 13.69 -5.26 -22.13
N GLY A 118 13.60 -6.16 -21.13
CA GLY A 118 14.61 -6.30 -20.08
C GLY A 118 14.45 -5.34 -18.90
N ASN A 119 13.45 -4.46 -18.93
CA ASN A 119 13.13 -3.50 -17.88
C ASN A 119 11.84 -3.92 -17.18
N VAL A 120 11.74 -3.63 -15.88
CA VAL A 120 10.53 -3.91 -15.10
C VAL A 120 10.13 -2.67 -14.33
N VAL A 121 8.83 -2.42 -14.27
CA VAL A 121 8.21 -1.48 -13.36
C VAL A 121 7.28 -2.23 -12.43
N ILE A 122 7.40 -1.99 -11.12
CA ILE A 122 6.43 -2.42 -10.13
C ILE A 122 5.70 -1.17 -9.65
N TYR A 123 4.38 -1.25 -9.58
CA TYR A 123 3.55 -0.09 -9.30
C TYR A 123 2.33 -0.43 -8.44
N ALA A 124 1.83 0.59 -7.76
CA ALA A 124 0.67 0.52 -6.88
C ALA A 124 -0.17 1.79 -7.02
N ASN A 125 -1.49 1.64 -6.97
CA ASN A 125 -2.40 2.78 -6.90
C ASN A 125 -2.41 3.34 -5.48
N LEU A 126 -2.25 4.65 -5.31
CA LEU A 126 -2.28 5.30 -4.00
C LEU A 126 -3.70 5.66 -3.61
N GLU A 127 -3.97 5.82 -2.32
CA GLU A 127 -5.27 6.25 -1.81
C GLU A 127 -5.38 7.78 -1.70
N LYS A 128 -4.26 8.48 -1.51
CA LYS A 128 -4.25 9.93 -1.40
C LYS A 128 -4.23 10.60 -2.77
N LYS A 129 -5.37 11.19 -3.15
CA LYS A 129 -5.58 11.94 -4.41
C LYS A 129 -4.64 13.13 -4.58
N ASP A 130 -4.30 13.82 -3.48
CA ASP A 130 -3.45 15.01 -3.53
C ASP A 130 -1.95 14.69 -3.40
N THR A 131 -1.55 13.44 -3.66
CA THR A 131 -0.12 13.10 -3.69
C THR A 131 0.53 13.82 -4.87
N PRO A 132 1.59 14.62 -4.66
CA PRO A 132 2.26 15.31 -5.76
C PRO A 132 2.89 14.33 -6.75
N ALA A 133 2.76 14.61 -8.04
CA ALA A 133 3.48 13.89 -9.07
C ALA A 133 4.97 14.27 -9.04
N THR A 134 5.84 13.28 -9.19
CA THR A 134 7.29 13.45 -9.31
C THR A 134 7.82 12.92 -10.63
N LEU A 135 6.97 12.28 -11.44
CA LEU A 135 7.29 11.71 -12.75
C LEU A 135 6.38 12.30 -13.82
N SER A 136 6.90 12.40 -15.04
CA SER A 136 6.18 12.92 -16.21
C SER A 136 5.62 11.79 -17.10
N PHE A 137 5.07 10.76 -16.48
CA PHE A 137 4.40 9.64 -17.17
C PHE A 137 2.90 9.64 -16.88
N SER A 138 2.13 8.95 -17.71
CA SER A 138 0.69 8.80 -17.56
C SER A 138 0.23 7.36 -17.32
N GLU A 139 1.18 6.43 -17.26
CA GLU A 139 0.98 5.02 -17.01
C GLU A 139 2.28 4.37 -16.51
N PRO A 140 2.22 3.14 -15.94
CA PRO A 140 3.41 2.44 -15.48
C PRO A 140 4.40 2.23 -16.62
N THR A 141 5.60 2.78 -16.47
CA THR A 141 6.59 2.80 -17.55
C THR A 141 7.85 2.08 -17.11
N PRO A 142 8.18 0.91 -17.70
CA PRO A 142 9.49 0.29 -17.55
C PRO A 142 10.61 1.25 -17.96
N ALA A 143 11.74 1.26 -17.24
CA ALA A 143 12.79 2.27 -17.33
C ALA A 143 12.34 3.72 -16.99
N GLY A 144 11.15 3.88 -16.41
CA GLY A 144 10.56 5.17 -16.05
C GLY A 144 10.99 5.70 -14.67
N GLY A 145 12.02 5.11 -14.05
CA GLY A 145 12.51 5.50 -12.74
C GLY A 145 11.51 5.29 -11.59
N ARG A 146 11.71 6.05 -10.50
CA ARG A 146 10.99 5.90 -9.23
C ARG A 146 10.24 7.17 -8.86
N GLY A 147 8.97 7.04 -8.51
CA GLY A 147 8.18 8.18 -8.06
C GLY A 147 6.69 8.04 -8.31
N VAL A 148 5.98 9.15 -8.18
CA VAL A 148 4.53 9.23 -8.39
C VAL A 148 4.22 9.82 -9.75
N PHE A 149 3.30 9.19 -10.48
CA PHE A 149 2.74 9.72 -11.71
C PHE A 149 1.22 9.87 -11.61
N ILE A 150 0.64 10.66 -12.53
CA ILE A 150 -0.81 10.86 -12.64
C ILE A 150 -1.31 10.04 -13.81
N GLY A 151 -2.16 9.06 -13.54
CA GLY A 151 -2.74 8.18 -14.54
C GLY A 151 -3.76 8.91 -15.42
N THR A 152 -3.76 8.59 -16.72
CA THR A 152 -4.76 9.07 -17.68
C THR A 152 -5.40 7.90 -18.44
N GLY A 153 -6.52 8.14 -19.13
CA GLY A 153 -7.23 7.10 -19.88
C GLY A 153 -7.68 5.95 -18.96
N PRO A 154 -7.27 4.68 -19.19
CA PRO A 154 -7.63 3.57 -18.32
C PRO A 154 -7.03 3.69 -16.90
N TRP A 155 -6.09 4.61 -16.67
CA TRP A 155 -5.41 4.85 -15.40
C TRP A 155 -6.02 5.98 -14.57
N THR A 156 -7.21 6.51 -14.91
CA THR A 156 -7.83 7.59 -14.10
C THR A 156 -8.41 7.10 -12.77
N SER A 157 -8.55 5.78 -12.57
CA SER A 157 -9.02 5.21 -11.32
C SER A 157 -8.49 3.78 -11.15
N GLY A 158 -7.52 3.59 -10.25
CA GLY A 158 -7.04 2.28 -9.88
C GLY A 158 -7.85 1.61 -8.77
N VAL A 159 -7.31 0.52 -8.23
CA VAL A 159 -7.94 -0.31 -7.18
C VAL A 159 -8.22 0.44 -5.88
N ASN A 160 -7.49 1.53 -5.61
CA ASN A 160 -7.67 2.40 -4.46
C ASN A 160 -8.51 3.66 -4.76
N GLY A 161 -9.06 3.76 -5.97
CA GLY A 161 -10.01 4.81 -6.37
C GLY A 161 -9.38 6.15 -6.69
N THR A 162 -8.10 6.19 -7.05
CA THR A 162 -7.42 7.42 -7.47
C THR A 162 -6.68 7.26 -8.80
N ASP A 163 -6.29 8.38 -9.38
CA ASP A 163 -5.38 8.51 -10.52
C ASP A 163 -3.90 8.61 -10.08
N ARG A 164 -3.59 8.45 -8.79
CA ARG A 164 -2.22 8.54 -8.28
C ARG A 164 -1.60 7.16 -8.21
N TYR A 165 -0.43 7.00 -8.82
CA TYR A 165 0.30 5.75 -8.80
C TYR A 165 1.73 5.99 -8.39
N TYR A 166 2.24 5.17 -7.50
CA TYR A 166 3.66 5.10 -7.22
C TYR A 166 4.26 3.96 -8.02
N GLN A 167 5.38 4.21 -8.67
CA GLN A 167 6.13 3.21 -9.41
C GLN A 167 7.59 3.15 -8.96
N VAL A 168 8.19 1.98 -9.16
CA VAL A 168 9.63 1.77 -9.08
C VAL A 168 10.07 0.97 -10.30
N SER A 169 11.00 1.53 -11.05
CA SER A 169 11.64 0.93 -12.20
C SER A 169 13.14 1.23 -12.23
N ASN A 170 13.89 0.56 -13.10
CA ASN A 170 15.30 0.88 -13.39
C ASN A 170 15.44 2.21 -14.13
#